data_AF-A0A373NLW0-F1
#
_entry.id   AF-A0A373NLW0-F1
#
_cell.length_a   1.000
_cell.length_b   1.000
_cell.length_c   1.000
_cell.angle_alpha   90.00
_cell.angle_beta   90.00
_cell.angle_gamma   90.00
#
_symmetry.space_group_name_H-M   'P 1'
#
loop_
_entity.id
_entity.type
_entity.pdbx_description
1 polymer ?
#
loop_
_entity_poly.entity_id
_entity_poly.type
_entity_poly.pdbx_seq_one_letter_code
_entity_poly.pdbx_strand_id
1 'polypeptide(L)'
;MKIRKFAAALLALVLCLSLSLPAAFAATEQRVELKNLTVNVKCTGNAIPDEQLTIRLTPRKKAPMPGDAAALEAFVNTADCTRSNGYMTTATFPETFVFTAPGTYEYEVAQRKGGSLNGTYDTRTMVLRVTVSWSGDTLVAVAKVYEADQSSNDKEDSILFNNTFNNSAPDDPYDPPYNPPYIPDIPYTPDPKPTPVVPAPETPVNPPVLDARPDTTPTVPAVPVAETPVNPPVADARAPKLIQTGQLNWPVPVLAGLGTLFLAAGVILLTKKKEDDNA
;
A
#
# COMPACT_ATOMS: atom_id res chain seq x y z
N MET A 1 54.52 54.62 -8.06
CA MET A 1 53.88 54.50 -6.71
C MET A 1 52.36 54.24 -6.74
N LYS A 2 51.63 54.52 -7.84
CA LYS A 2 50.16 54.31 -7.95
C LYS A 2 49.73 52.84 -8.03
N ILE A 3 50.47 51.98 -8.74
CA ILE A 3 50.11 50.57 -8.98
C ILE A 3 50.08 49.73 -7.68
N ARG A 4 51.01 50.00 -6.75
CA ARG A 4 51.07 49.29 -5.46
C ARG A 4 49.85 49.57 -4.56
N LYS A 5 49.25 50.76 -4.68
CA LYS A 5 48.04 51.14 -3.93
C LYS A 5 46.78 50.48 -4.50
N PHE A 6 46.69 50.33 -5.82
CA PHE A 6 45.61 49.58 -6.47
C PHE A 6 45.66 48.09 -6.14
N ALA A 7 46.85 47.48 -6.16
CA ALA A 7 47.01 46.07 -5.80
C ALA A 7 46.58 45.79 -4.36
N ALA A 8 46.96 46.67 -3.41
CA ALA A 8 46.55 46.55 -2.01
C ALA A 8 45.02 46.70 -1.82
N ALA A 9 44.40 47.64 -2.54
CA ALA A 9 42.95 47.84 -2.49
C ALA A 9 42.18 46.63 -3.09
N LEU A 10 42.68 46.06 -4.18
CA LEU A 10 42.10 44.87 -4.81
C LEU A 10 42.23 43.64 -3.90
N LEU A 11 43.37 43.47 -3.25
CA LEU A 11 43.61 42.35 -2.33
C LEU A 11 42.76 42.47 -1.06
N ALA A 12 42.58 43.69 -0.55
CA ALA A 12 41.66 43.96 0.56
C ALA A 12 40.20 43.73 0.17
N LEU A 13 39.78 44.11 -1.04
CA LEU A 13 38.43 43.86 -1.55
C LEU A 13 38.16 42.35 -1.73
N VAL A 14 39.12 41.60 -2.27
CA VAL A 14 39.03 40.14 -2.43
C VAL A 14 38.98 39.45 -1.07
N LEU A 15 39.78 39.91 -0.10
CA LEU A 15 39.76 39.38 1.26
C LEU A 15 38.41 39.69 1.95
N CYS A 16 37.89 40.91 1.82
CA CYS A 16 36.56 41.28 2.31
C CYS A 16 35.45 40.47 1.65
N LEU A 17 35.49 40.27 0.33
CA LEU A 17 34.53 39.39 -0.37
C LEU A 17 34.65 37.95 0.11
N SER A 18 35.86 37.46 0.41
CA SER A 18 36.07 36.09 0.91
C SER A 18 35.57 35.88 2.34
N LEU A 19 35.64 36.92 3.19
CA LEU A 19 35.13 36.92 4.56
C LEU A 19 33.61 37.20 4.63
N SER A 20 33.05 37.86 3.61
CA SER A 20 31.62 38.16 3.51
C SER A 20 30.84 37.14 2.67
N LEU A 21 31.48 36.07 2.19
CA LEU A 21 30.73 34.90 1.75
C LEU A 21 30.07 34.33 3.00
N PRO A 22 28.73 34.31 3.12
CA PRO A 22 28.11 33.50 4.13
C PRO A 22 28.62 32.09 3.88
N ALA A 23 29.34 31.53 4.86
CA ALA A 23 29.64 30.12 4.87
C ALA A 23 28.29 29.43 4.99
N ALA A 24 27.64 29.21 3.85
CA ALA A 24 26.53 28.28 3.70
C ALA A 24 27.15 26.90 3.84
N PHE A 25 27.62 26.58 5.05
CA PHE A 25 27.53 25.24 5.54
C PHE A 25 26.03 24.95 5.54
N ALA A 26 25.56 24.35 4.45
CA ALA A 26 24.44 23.45 4.55
C ALA A 26 24.89 22.42 5.57
N ALA A 27 24.63 22.69 6.86
CA ALA A 27 24.62 21.67 7.87
C ALA A 27 23.65 20.65 7.30
N THR A 28 24.17 19.51 6.83
CA THR A 28 23.34 18.38 6.50
C THR A 28 22.73 17.97 7.82
N GLU A 29 21.60 18.59 8.15
CA GLU A 29 20.88 18.32 9.37
C GLU A 29 20.45 16.87 9.26
N GLN A 30 21.02 16.04 10.14
CA GLN A 30 20.74 14.62 10.10
C GLN A 30 19.24 14.44 10.32
N ARG A 31 18.62 13.72 9.39
CA ARG A 31 17.20 13.41 9.45
C ARG A 31 16.95 11.97 9.04
N VAL A 32 15.83 11.44 9.49
CA VAL A 32 15.29 10.16 9.03
C VAL A 32 13.86 10.36 8.55
N GLU A 33 13.54 9.71 7.43
CA GLU A 33 12.26 9.82 6.75
C GLU A 33 11.47 8.51 6.94
N LEU A 34 10.22 8.60 7.40
CA LEU A 34 9.27 7.49 7.40
C LEU A 34 8.29 7.71 6.25
N LYS A 35 8.32 6.80 5.27
CA LYS A 35 7.54 6.84 4.03
C LYS A 35 6.55 5.69 3.98
N ASN A 36 5.53 5.84 3.14
CA ASN A 36 4.56 4.79 2.83
C ASN A 36 3.92 4.19 4.09
N LEU A 37 3.49 5.04 5.02
CA LEU A 37 2.76 4.58 6.18
C LEU A 37 1.40 4.05 5.73
N THR A 38 1.24 2.73 5.76
CA THR A 38 0.03 2.03 5.34
C THR A 38 -0.88 1.70 6.51
N VAL A 39 -2.17 1.69 6.23
CA VAL A 39 -3.23 1.19 7.11
C VAL A 39 -4.04 0.15 6.37
N ASN A 40 -4.45 -0.89 7.08
CA ASN A 40 -5.27 -1.98 6.55
C ASN A 40 -6.71 -1.80 7.02
N VAL A 41 -7.65 -2.08 6.12
CA VAL A 41 -9.07 -2.06 6.41
C VAL A 41 -9.70 -3.35 5.93
N LYS A 42 -10.31 -4.07 6.86
CA LYS A 42 -11.07 -5.28 6.58
C LYS A 42 -12.54 -4.95 6.54
N CYS A 43 -13.23 -5.36 5.48
CA CYS A 43 -14.69 -5.30 5.41
C CYS A 43 -15.24 -6.71 5.44
N THR A 44 -16.25 -7.00 6.25
CA THR A 44 -16.91 -8.32 6.25
C THR A 44 -18.42 -8.16 6.21
N GLY A 45 -19.16 -9.25 6.03
CA GLY A 45 -20.62 -9.26 5.97
C GLY A 45 -21.19 -9.66 4.60
N ASN A 46 -22.51 -9.57 4.45
CA ASN A 46 -23.23 -10.07 3.27
C ASN A 46 -23.61 -8.98 2.25
N ALA A 47 -23.43 -7.70 2.58
CA ALA A 47 -23.63 -6.59 1.66
C ALA A 47 -22.68 -5.43 2.00
N ILE A 48 -21.45 -5.49 1.49
CA ILE A 48 -20.48 -4.41 1.61
C ILE A 48 -20.90 -3.30 0.62
N PRO A 49 -21.21 -2.08 1.09
CA PRO A 49 -21.56 -0.96 0.21
C PRO A 49 -20.33 -0.46 -0.56
N ASP A 50 -20.55 0.33 -1.61
CA ASP A 50 -19.50 1.17 -2.20
C ASP A 50 -19.51 2.52 -1.46
N GLU A 51 -18.59 2.69 -0.52
CA GLU A 51 -18.41 3.94 0.22
C GLU A 51 -16.93 4.22 0.47
N GLN A 52 -16.60 5.50 0.61
CA GLN A 52 -15.26 5.92 1.00
C GLN A 52 -15.17 6.05 2.53
N LEU A 53 -14.27 5.30 3.14
CA LEU A 53 -13.93 5.46 4.55
C LEU A 53 -12.73 6.40 4.70
N THR A 54 -12.73 7.18 5.77
CA THR A 54 -11.65 8.11 6.11
C THR A 54 -10.90 7.60 7.33
N ILE A 55 -9.59 7.41 7.20
CA ILE A 55 -8.68 7.10 8.29
C ILE A 55 -7.91 8.38 8.61
N ARG A 56 -7.94 8.79 9.87
CA ARG A 56 -7.29 10.02 10.33
C ARG A 56 -6.12 9.68 11.24
N LEU A 57 -4.97 10.30 10.97
CA LEU A 57 -3.78 10.28 11.80
C LEU A 57 -3.58 11.65 12.46
N THR A 58 -3.41 11.67 13.77
CA THR A 58 -3.25 12.89 14.58
C THR A 58 -1.99 12.77 15.44
N PRO A 59 -1.11 13.77 15.48
CA PRO A 59 0.07 13.73 16.34
C PRO A 59 -0.34 13.78 17.82
N ARG A 60 0.34 12.99 18.67
CA ARG A 60 0.27 13.18 20.12
C ARG A 60 1.33 14.18 20.56
N LYS A 61 0.96 15.05 21.52
CA LYS A 61 1.84 16.08 22.08
C LYS A 61 2.40 16.98 20.95
N LYS A 62 3.73 17.07 20.82
CA LYS A 62 4.43 17.87 19.80
C LYS A 62 5.16 16.98 18.79
N ALA A 63 4.59 15.81 18.48
CA ALA A 63 5.17 14.95 17.45
C ALA A 63 5.17 15.67 16.08
N PRO A 64 6.26 15.58 15.31
CA PRO A 64 6.39 16.29 14.04
C PRO A 64 5.37 15.76 13.03
N MET A 65 4.76 16.67 12.28
CA MET A 65 3.81 16.36 11.21
C MET A 65 4.33 16.90 9.87
N PRO A 66 4.07 16.20 8.77
CA PRO A 66 4.31 16.75 7.44
C PRO A 66 3.56 18.08 7.24
N GLY A 67 4.25 19.08 6.70
CA GLY A 67 3.66 20.38 6.37
C GLY A 67 3.04 21.15 7.56
N ASP A 68 3.45 20.87 8.80
CA ASP A 68 2.82 21.40 10.02
C ASP A 68 1.31 21.10 10.12
N ALA A 69 0.85 20.05 9.45
CA ALA A 69 -0.55 19.66 9.43
C ALA A 69 -1.04 19.23 10.82
N ALA A 70 -2.25 19.66 11.20
CA ALA A 70 -2.87 19.25 12.46
C ALA A 70 -3.32 17.78 12.46
N ALA A 71 -3.56 17.21 11.28
CA ALA A 71 -3.87 15.80 11.06
C ALA A 71 -3.62 15.44 9.59
N LEU A 72 -3.40 14.16 9.31
CA LEU A 72 -3.37 13.60 7.96
C LEU A 72 -4.55 12.66 7.77
N GLU A 73 -5.06 12.58 6.55
CA GLU A 73 -6.15 11.67 6.20
C GLU A 73 -5.72 10.76 5.06
N ALA A 74 -6.15 9.50 5.15
CA ALA A 74 -6.03 8.50 4.12
C ALA A 74 -7.43 7.96 3.81
N PHE A 75 -7.69 7.69 2.55
CA PHE A 75 -9.01 7.28 2.07
C PHE A 75 -8.94 5.86 1.54
N VAL A 76 -10.01 5.12 1.76
CA VAL A 76 -10.15 3.75 1.26
C VAL A 76 -11.56 3.56 0.73
N ASN A 77 -11.70 2.86 -0.40
CA ASN A 77 -13.01 2.48 -0.90
C ASN A 77 -13.35 1.05 -0.45
N THR A 78 -14.51 0.85 0.17
CA THR A 78 -15.01 -0.47 0.57
C THR A 78 -15.33 -1.38 -0.63
N ALA A 79 -15.54 -0.83 -1.82
CA ALA A 79 -15.63 -1.60 -3.06
C ALA A 79 -14.35 -2.40 -3.36
N ASP A 80 -13.20 -1.95 -2.85
CA ASP A 80 -11.93 -2.65 -2.98
C ASP A 80 -11.82 -3.84 -2.01
N CYS A 81 -12.70 -3.96 -1.00
CA CYS A 81 -12.79 -5.13 -0.13
C CYS A 81 -13.44 -6.31 -0.87
N THR A 82 -12.66 -7.03 -1.66
CA THR A 82 -13.15 -8.12 -2.50
C THR A 82 -12.80 -9.50 -1.94
N ARG A 83 -13.47 -10.55 -2.40
CA ARG A 83 -13.13 -11.91 -1.96
C ARG A 83 -11.68 -12.30 -2.32
N SER A 84 -11.13 -11.79 -3.42
CA SER A 84 -9.79 -12.14 -3.91
C SER A 84 -8.65 -11.61 -3.03
N ASN A 85 -8.88 -10.53 -2.29
CA ASN A 85 -7.92 -9.98 -1.33
C ASN A 85 -8.27 -10.32 0.13
N GLY A 86 -9.13 -11.30 0.36
CA GLY A 86 -9.56 -11.68 1.71
C GLY A 86 -10.44 -10.63 2.39
N TYR A 87 -11.14 -9.82 1.59
CA TYR A 87 -11.92 -8.66 1.99
C TYR A 87 -11.11 -7.60 2.75
N MET A 88 -9.88 -7.41 2.30
CA MET A 88 -8.93 -6.48 2.89
C MET A 88 -8.44 -5.50 1.83
N THR A 89 -8.41 -4.22 2.17
CA THR A 89 -7.87 -3.16 1.33
C THR A 89 -6.93 -2.30 2.17
N THR A 90 -6.12 -1.48 1.51
CA THR A 90 -5.10 -0.68 2.17
C THR A 90 -5.22 0.79 1.76
N ALA A 91 -4.86 1.67 2.67
CA ALA A 91 -4.67 3.09 2.38
C ALA A 91 -3.28 3.52 2.83
N THR A 92 -2.69 4.48 2.12
CA THR A 92 -1.37 5.01 2.42
C THR A 92 -1.50 6.50 2.72
N PHE A 93 -0.89 6.96 3.81
CA PHE A 93 -0.80 8.40 4.05
C PHE A 93 0.13 9.05 3.01
N PRO A 94 -0.30 10.13 2.33
CA PRO A 94 0.39 10.65 1.15
C PRO A 94 1.73 11.32 1.46
N GLU A 95 1.94 11.78 2.68
CA GLU A 95 3.10 12.59 3.06
C GLU A 95 4.19 11.82 3.80
N THR A 96 5.42 12.32 3.69
CA THR A 96 6.60 11.75 4.36
C THR A 96 6.82 12.40 5.71
N PHE A 97 6.95 11.60 6.76
CA PHE A 97 7.30 12.09 8.09
C PHE A 97 8.81 12.27 8.18
N VAL A 98 9.24 13.41 8.73
CA VAL A 98 10.65 13.76 8.88
C VAL A 98 10.97 13.95 10.35
N PHE A 99 12.01 13.27 10.82
CA PHE A 99 12.50 13.38 12.19
C PHE A 99 13.96 13.84 12.19
N THR A 100 14.25 14.90 12.92
CA THR A 100 15.58 15.53 13.00
C THR A 100 16.29 15.30 14.34
N ALA A 101 15.60 14.70 15.31
CA ALA A 101 16.14 14.44 16.64
C ALA A 101 15.79 13.01 17.12
N PRO A 102 16.62 12.41 17.97
CA PRO A 102 16.26 11.21 18.70
C PRO A 102 15.08 11.48 19.64
N GLY A 103 14.23 10.47 19.80
CA GLY A 103 13.06 10.57 20.66
C GLY A 103 12.01 9.52 20.35
N THR A 104 10.94 9.55 21.14
CA THR A 104 9.74 8.75 20.90
C THR A 104 8.61 9.68 20.49
N TYR A 105 8.10 9.46 19.27
CA TYR A 105 7.03 10.22 18.68
C TYR A 105 5.81 9.32 18.53
N GLU A 106 4.65 9.79 18.98
CA GLU A 106 3.42 9.00 18.94
C GLU A 106 2.36 9.71 18.11
N TYR A 107 1.57 8.91 17.41
CA TYR A 107 0.47 9.36 16.57
C TYR A 107 -0.74 8.46 16.82
N GLU A 108 -1.92 9.06 16.96
CA GLU A 108 -3.19 8.36 17.01
C GLU A 108 -3.70 8.15 15.61
N VAL A 109 -4.14 6.94 15.31
CA VAL A 109 -4.77 6.58 14.05
C VAL A 109 -6.14 6.02 14.37
N ALA A 110 -7.18 6.64 13.82
CA ALA A 110 -8.56 6.25 14.04
C ALA A 110 -9.34 6.31 12.74
N GLN A 111 -10.26 5.38 12.57
CA GLN A 111 -11.22 5.40 11.47
C GLN A 111 -12.40 6.31 11.83
N ARG A 112 -12.83 7.16 10.90
CA ARG A 112 -14.08 7.89 11.02
C ARG A 112 -15.25 6.96 10.69
N LYS A 113 -16.39 7.16 11.35
CA LYS A 113 -17.64 6.48 11.01
C LYS A 113 -17.99 6.74 9.53
N GLY A 114 -18.32 5.68 8.79
CA GLY A 114 -18.82 5.77 7.42
C GLY A 114 -20.30 6.18 7.34
N GLY A 115 -20.86 6.14 6.14
CA GLY A 115 -22.22 6.59 5.84
C GLY A 115 -23.27 5.49 5.85
N SER A 116 -22.88 4.22 5.72
CA SER A 116 -23.81 3.09 5.70
C SER A 116 -24.59 2.94 7.01
N LEU A 117 -25.92 2.86 6.92
CA LEU A 117 -26.79 2.65 8.08
C LEU A 117 -26.52 1.33 8.79
N ASN A 118 -26.25 0.27 8.01
CA ASN A 118 -26.04 -1.09 8.53
C ASN A 118 -24.55 -1.45 8.60
N GLY A 119 -23.68 -0.43 8.65
CA GLY A 119 -22.25 -0.59 8.87
C GLY A 119 -21.91 -0.51 10.36
N THR A 120 -21.27 -1.55 10.88
CA THR A 120 -20.54 -1.51 12.15
C THR A 120 -19.09 -1.18 11.86
N TYR A 121 -18.67 0.01 12.28
CA TYR A 121 -17.33 0.53 12.01
C TYR A 121 -16.40 0.32 13.20
N ASP A 122 -15.13 0.05 12.94
CA ASP A 122 -14.10 -0.01 13.99
C ASP A 122 -13.96 1.38 14.65
N THR A 123 -14.10 1.41 15.98
CA THR A 123 -13.97 2.63 16.79
C THR A 123 -12.68 2.66 17.60
N ARG A 124 -11.82 1.64 17.47
CA ARG A 124 -10.57 1.56 18.22
C ARG A 124 -9.61 2.66 17.77
N THR A 125 -8.82 3.14 18.71
CA THR A 125 -7.73 4.08 18.43
C THR A 125 -6.42 3.31 18.44
N MET A 126 -5.74 3.28 17.30
CA MET A 126 -4.41 2.72 17.17
C MET A 126 -3.37 3.80 17.48
N VAL A 127 -2.25 3.41 18.06
CA VAL A 127 -1.12 4.29 18.37
C VAL A 127 0.09 3.83 17.59
N LEU A 128 0.51 4.65 16.63
CA LEU A 128 1.79 4.50 15.96
C LEU A 128 2.87 5.16 16.82
N ARG A 129 3.80 4.37 17.33
CA ARG A 129 4.97 4.84 18.07
C ARG A 129 6.21 4.74 17.18
N VAL A 130 6.82 5.87 16.87
CA VAL A 130 8.08 5.96 16.14
C VAL A 130 9.20 6.28 17.12
N THR A 131 10.14 5.35 17.29
CA THR A 131 11.35 5.56 18.09
C THR A 131 12.50 5.90 17.16
N VAL A 132 13.06 7.10 17.34
CA VAL A 132 14.21 7.60 16.58
C VAL A 132 15.45 7.55 17.48
N SER A 133 16.52 6.95 16.98
CA SER A 133 17.78 6.79 17.72
C SER A 133 18.99 6.94 16.80
N TRP A 134 20.13 7.29 17.38
CA TRP A 134 21.41 7.25 16.68
C TRP A 134 21.85 5.81 16.41
N SER A 135 22.28 5.55 15.18
CA SER A 135 23.00 4.38 14.74
C SER A 135 24.29 4.86 14.07
N GLY A 136 25.37 4.88 14.85
CA GLY A 136 26.59 5.61 14.48
C GLY A 136 26.29 7.09 14.25
N ASP A 137 26.69 7.61 13.08
CA ASP A 137 26.50 9.01 12.69
C ASP A 137 25.15 9.26 11.99
N THR A 138 24.24 8.26 11.96
CA THR A 138 22.96 8.38 11.28
C THR A 138 21.78 8.19 12.23
N LEU A 139 20.68 8.92 11.98
CA LEU A 139 19.40 8.68 12.62
C LEU A 139 18.68 7.50 11.96
N VAL A 140 18.10 6.63 12.79
CA VAL A 140 17.26 5.50 12.40
C VAL A 140 15.92 5.61 13.12
N ALA A 141 14.84 5.33 12.41
CA ALA A 141 13.48 5.31 12.95
C ALA A 141 12.93 3.89 12.93
N VAL A 142 12.32 3.47 14.05
CA VAL A 142 11.61 2.20 14.18
C VAL A 142 10.16 2.50 14.56
N ALA A 143 9.22 2.08 13.72
CA ALA A 143 7.79 2.22 13.96
C ALA A 143 7.22 0.94 14.60
N LYS A 144 6.35 1.09 15.58
CA LYS A 144 5.57 0.02 16.22
C LYS A 144 4.12 0.47 16.39
N VAL A 145 3.19 -0.47 16.33
CA VAL A 145 1.76 -0.21 16.44
C VAL A 145 1.23 -0.86 17.71
N TYR A 146 0.31 -0.16 18.37
CA TYR A 146 -0.37 -0.59 19.59
C TYR A 146 -1.83 -0.19 19.51
N GLU A 147 -2.72 -0.87 20.21
CA GLU A 147 -4.01 -0.28 20.57
C GLU A 147 -3.83 0.70 21.74
N ALA A 148 -4.61 1.79 21.80
CA ALA A 148 -4.39 2.87 22.76
C ALA A 148 -4.36 2.44 24.24
N ASP A 149 -5.12 1.40 24.59
CA ASP A 149 -5.27 0.88 25.96
C ASP A 149 -4.41 -0.36 26.24
N GLN A 150 -3.59 -0.80 25.28
CA GLN A 150 -2.74 -1.98 25.42
C GLN A 150 -1.40 -1.68 26.12
N SER A 151 -0.81 -2.71 26.72
CA SER A 151 0.53 -2.64 27.30
C SER A 151 1.59 -2.60 26.19
N SER A 152 2.77 -2.01 26.46
CA SER A 152 3.83 -1.88 25.44
C SER A 152 4.44 -3.21 24.96
N ASN A 153 4.09 -4.35 25.56
CA ASN A 153 4.54 -5.67 25.15
C ASN A 153 3.60 -6.32 24.12
N ASP A 154 2.36 -5.84 24.04
CA ASP A 154 1.32 -6.33 23.15
C ASP A 154 1.31 -5.44 21.91
N LYS A 155 2.30 -5.63 21.04
CA LYS A 155 2.38 -4.88 19.78
C LYS A 155 1.50 -5.53 18.72
N GLU A 156 0.90 -4.69 17.89
CA GLU A 156 0.20 -5.12 16.68
C GLU A 156 1.18 -5.21 15.50
N ASP A 157 0.92 -6.14 14.58
CA ASP A 157 1.74 -6.31 13.38
C ASP A 157 1.55 -5.16 12.38
N SER A 158 0.35 -4.58 12.35
CA SER A 158 -0.01 -3.45 11.48
C SER A 158 -1.20 -2.68 12.04
N ILE A 159 -1.45 -1.48 11.50
CA ILE A 159 -2.69 -0.75 11.76
C ILE A 159 -3.81 -1.45 10.98
N LEU A 160 -4.76 -2.07 11.68
CA LEU A 160 -5.88 -2.80 11.08
C LEU A 160 -7.21 -2.38 11.70
N PHE A 161 -8.12 -1.89 10.86
CA PHE A 161 -9.51 -1.61 11.24
C PHE A 161 -10.46 -2.67 10.68
N ASN A 162 -11.36 -3.18 11.52
CA ASN A 162 -12.34 -4.20 11.13
C ASN A 162 -13.76 -3.64 11.08
N ASN A 163 -14.35 -3.67 9.89
CA ASN A 163 -15.71 -3.21 9.64
C ASN A 163 -16.60 -4.39 9.22
N THR A 164 -17.89 -4.31 9.55
CA THR A 164 -18.88 -5.32 9.19
C THR A 164 -20.13 -4.65 8.62
N PHE A 165 -20.64 -5.18 7.51
CA PHE A 165 -21.77 -4.64 6.77
C PHE A 165 -22.81 -5.73 6.53
N ASN A 166 -23.95 -5.62 7.21
CA ASN A 166 -25.02 -6.61 7.12
C ASN A 166 -26.27 -6.00 6.45
N ASN A 167 -26.87 -6.71 5.51
CA ASN A 167 -28.15 -6.31 4.90
C ASN A 167 -29.37 -6.81 5.68
N SER A 168 -29.17 -7.53 6.77
CA SER A 168 -30.30 -7.89 7.63
C SER A 168 -30.87 -6.60 8.19
N ALA A 169 -32.16 -6.36 7.97
CA ALA A 169 -32.90 -5.44 8.80
C ALA A 169 -32.59 -5.77 10.27
N PRO A 170 -32.53 -4.78 11.18
CA PRO A 170 -32.50 -5.10 12.61
C PRO A 170 -33.58 -6.16 12.85
N ASP A 171 -33.26 -7.26 13.54
CA ASP A 171 -34.23 -8.30 13.87
C ASP A 171 -35.48 -7.57 14.36
N ASP A 172 -36.55 -7.58 13.56
CA ASP A 172 -37.75 -6.85 13.92
C ASP A 172 -38.23 -7.51 15.20
N PRO A 173 -38.31 -6.80 16.34
CA PRO A 173 -38.79 -7.39 17.58
C PRO A 173 -40.25 -7.88 17.45
N TYR A 174 -40.92 -7.55 16.34
CA TYR A 174 -42.23 -8.04 15.95
C TYR A 174 -42.22 -9.10 14.83
N ASP A 175 -41.07 -9.57 14.34
CA ASP A 175 -41.03 -10.74 13.45
C ASP A 175 -41.34 -11.98 14.30
N PRO A 176 -42.54 -12.58 14.17
CA PRO A 176 -42.89 -13.73 14.97
C PRO A 176 -41.90 -14.87 14.64
N PRO A 177 -41.50 -15.69 15.62
CA PRO A 177 -40.60 -16.80 15.36
C PRO A 177 -41.16 -17.62 14.20
N TYR A 178 -40.35 -17.80 13.14
CA TYR A 178 -40.72 -18.60 11.99
C TYR A 178 -41.10 -19.99 12.47
N ASN A 179 -42.41 -20.25 12.52
CA ASN A 179 -42.94 -21.59 12.76
C ASN A 179 -43.00 -22.26 11.38
N PRO A 180 -42.03 -23.12 11.01
CA PRO A 180 -42.16 -23.87 9.78
C PRO A 180 -43.50 -24.60 9.79
N PRO A 181 -44.20 -24.70 8.63
CA PRO A 181 -45.46 -25.41 8.57
C PRO A 181 -45.27 -26.80 9.19
N TYR A 182 -46.11 -27.14 10.17
CA TYR A 182 -46.10 -28.45 10.81
C TYR A 182 -46.30 -29.51 9.73
N ILE A 183 -45.23 -30.21 9.37
CA ILE A 183 -45.30 -31.43 8.59
C ILE A 183 -45.58 -32.53 9.61
N PRO A 184 -46.78 -33.14 9.63
CA PRO A 184 -47.04 -34.26 10.53
C PRO A 184 -46.07 -35.39 10.22
N ASP A 185 -45.35 -35.90 11.23
CA ASP A 185 -44.40 -37.02 11.09
C ASP A 185 -45.05 -38.35 10.66
N ILE A 186 -46.38 -38.37 10.51
CA ILE A 186 -47.13 -39.52 10.02
C ILE A 186 -47.80 -39.18 8.69
N PRO A 187 -47.46 -39.88 7.59
CA PRO A 187 -48.23 -39.77 6.37
C PRO A 187 -49.65 -40.25 6.67
N TYR A 188 -50.65 -39.49 6.25
CA TYR A 188 -52.03 -39.97 6.24
C TYR A 188 -52.08 -41.21 5.34
N THR A 189 -52.18 -42.39 5.93
CA THR A 189 -52.66 -43.59 5.25
C THR A 189 -54.17 -43.49 5.19
N PRO A 190 -54.78 -43.25 4.01
CA PRO A 190 -56.22 -43.34 3.86
C PRO A 190 -56.64 -44.77 4.16
N ASP A 191 -57.74 -44.94 4.90
CA ASP A 191 -58.34 -46.27 5.08
C ASP A 191 -58.54 -46.94 3.71
N PRO A 192 -58.20 -48.24 3.56
CA PRO A 192 -58.37 -48.93 2.30
C PRO A 192 -59.86 -48.96 1.95
N LYS A 193 -60.24 -48.21 0.92
CA LYS A 193 -61.55 -48.27 0.28
C LYS A 193 -61.84 -49.74 -0.10
N PRO A 194 -63.02 -50.29 0.23
CA PRO A 194 -63.36 -51.66 -0.14
C PRO A 194 -63.26 -51.85 -1.66
N THR A 195 -62.44 -52.82 -2.08
CA THR A 195 -62.22 -53.16 -3.48
C THR A 195 -63.52 -53.73 -4.07
N PRO A 196 -64.06 -53.17 -5.18
CA PRO A 196 -65.16 -53.81 -5.90
C PRO A 196 -64.69 -55.15 -6.49
N VAL A 197 -65.50 -56.20 -6.33
CA VAL A 197 -65.23 -57.51 -6.94
C VAL A 197 -65.44 -57.39 -8.45
N VAL A 198 -64.34 -57.47 -9.22
CA VAL A 198 -64.36 -57.54 -10.69
C VAL A 198 -64.37 -59.02 -11.11
N PRO A 199 -65.21 -59.45 -12.07
CA PRO A 199 -65.22 -60.84 -12.54
C PRO A 199 -63.91 -61.22 -13.24
N ALA A 200 -63.53 -62.50 -13.14
CA ALA A 200 -62.29 -63.03 -13.68
C ALA A 200 -62.19 -62.85 -15.22
N PRO A 201 -61.03 -62.40 -15.75
CA PRO A 201 -60.82 -62.23 -17.18
C PRO A 201 -60.55 -63.57 -17.88
N GLU A 202 -61.13 -63.75 -19.07
CA GLU A 202 -60.85 -64.90 -19.95
C GLU A 202 -59.45 -64.81 -20.58
N THR A 203 -58.80 -65.96 -20.73
CA THR A 203 -57.43 -66.12 -21.22
C THR A 203 -57.30 -65.72 -22.69
N PRO A 204 -56.40 -64.79 -23.06
CA PRO A 204 -56.16 -64.46 -24.46
C PRO A 204 -55.30 -65.54 -25.14
N VAL A 205 -55.67 -65.92 -26.36
CA VAL A 205 -54.89 -66.83 -27.22
C VAL A 205 -53.87 -66.01 -28.03
N ASN A 206 -52.60 -66.44 -28.02
CA ASN A 206 -51.47 -65.73 -28.60
C ASN A 206 -51.21 -66.15 -30.07
N PRO A 207 -51.12 -65.23 -31.05
CA PRO A 207 -50.64 -65.54 -32.41
C PRO A 207 -49.09 -65.45 -32.52
N PRO A 208 -48.47 -66.06 -33.54
CA PRO A 208 -47.04 -66.35 -33.56
C PRO A 208 -46.14 -65.19 -33.99
N VAL A 209 -44.90 -65.30 -33.53
CA VAL A 209 -43.74 -64.39 -33.59
C VAL A 209 -43.27 -64.08 -35.02
N LEU A 210 -42.75 -62.87 -35.23
CA LEU A 210 -41.80 -62.57 -36.32
C LEU A 210 -40.53 -61.92 -35.74
N ASP A 211 -39.44 -62.68 -35.83
CA ASP A 211 -38.07 -62.24 -35.59
C ASP A 211 -37.64 -61.22 -36.65
N ALA A 212 -37.13 -60.08 -36.21
CA ALA A 212 -36.33 -59.17 -37.03
C ALA A 212 -35.35 -58.37 -36.16
N ARG A 213 -34.26 -59.02 -35.77
CA ARG A 213 -33.03 -58.37 -35.29
C ARG A 213 -32.27 -57.79 -36.48
N PRO A 214 -31.64 -56.62 -36.32
CA PRO A 214 -30.28 -56.47 -36.84
C PRO A 214 -29.30 -56.03 -35.76
N ASP A 215 -28.10 -56.61 -35.86
CA ASP A 215 -26.90 -56.36 -35.08
C ASP A 215 -26.31 -54.97 -35.33
N THR A 216 -25.74 -54.38 -34.27
CA THR A 216 -24.55 -53.52 -34.40
C THR A 216 -23.65 -53.61 -33.16
N THR A 217 -22.40 -53.93 -33.45
CA THR A 217 -21.15 -54.13 -32.68
C THR A 217 -20.73 -52.97 -31.76
N PRO A 218 -20.03 -53.21 -30.63
CA PRO A 218 -19.47 -52.15 -29.80
C PRO A 218 -18.09 -51.70 -30.33
N THR A 219 -17.84 -50.41 -30.40
CA THR A 219 -16.49 -49.85 -30.64
C THR A 219 -16.13 -48.93 -29.47
N VAL A 220 -15.07 -49.28 -28.75
CA VAL A 220 -14.39 -48.43 -27.76
C VAL A 220 -13.41 -47.51 -28.49
N PRO A 221 -13.29 -46.24 -28.07
CA PRO A 221 -11.95 -45.67 -27.87
C PRO A 221 -11.88 -44.88 -26.54
N ALA A 222 -10.98 -45.22 -25.62
CA ALA A 222 -9.56 -44.84 -25.55
C ALA A 222 -9.35 -43.65 -24.60
N VAL A 223 -8.69 -43.96 -23.48
CA VAL A 223 -8.14 -43.03 -22.49
C VAL A 223 -7.03 -42.19 -23.14
N PRO A 224 -6.94 -40.86 -22.90
CA PRO A 224 -5.68 -40.15 -23.03
C PRO A 224 -4.93 -40.18 -21.70
N VAL A 225 -3.76 -40.79 -21.75
CA VAL A 225 -2.68 -40.77 -20.76
C VAL A 225 -1.77 -39.57 -21.04
N ALA A 226 -1.34 -38.89 -19.97
CA ALA A 226 -0.22 -37.94 -19.85
C ALA A 226 -0.34 -36.64 -20.70
N GLU A 227 0.12 -35.47 -20.29
CA GLU A 227 1.51 -35.14 -19.96
C GLU A 227 1.63 -34.03 -18.92
N THR A 228 2.57 -34.23 -17.99
CA THR A 228 3.11 -33.25 -17.06
C THR A 228 3.79 -32.12 -17.86
N PRO A 229 3.51 -30.82 -17.63
CA PRO A 229 4.27 -29.77 -18.26
C PRO A 229 5.70 -29.74 -17.69
N VAL A 230 6.65 -30.16 -18.51
CA VAL A 230 8.09 -29.98 -18.28
C VAL A 230 8.42 -28.51 -18.54
N ASN A 231 8.95 -27.84 -17.53
CA ASN A 231 9.55 -26.50 -17.63
C ASN A 231 10.65 -26.48 -18.72
N PRO A 232 10.61 -25.52 -19.66
CA PRO A 232 11.82 -25.12 -20.39
C PRO A 232 12.66 -24.13 -19.54
N PRO A 233 14.00 -24.15 -19.69
CA PRO A 233 14.91 -23.43 -18.80
C PRO A 233 14.86 -21.92 -19.07
N VAL A 234 14.56 -21.13 -18.03
CA VAL A 234 14.69 -19.66 -18.11
C VAL A 234 16.15 -19.31 -17.85
N ALA A 235 16.69 -18.52 -18.78
CA ALA A 235 18.08 -18.12 -18.89
C ALA A 235 18.65 -17.50 -17.61
N ASP A 236 19.80 -18.02 -17.20
CA ASP A 236 20.73 -17.37 -16.30
C ASP A 236 21.45 -16.26 -17.10
N ALA A 237 21.07 -15.00 -16.85
CA ALA A 237 21.78 -13.84 -17.38
C ALA A 237 21.55 -12.61 -16.51
N ARG A 238 22.45 -12.44 -15.54
CA ARG A 238 23.10 -11.18 -15.16
C ARG A 238 22.22 -10.03 -14.66
N ALA A 239 22.46 -9.69 -13.39
CA ALA A 239 22.19 -8.43 -12.68
C ALA A 239 21.61 -7.27 -13.54
N PRO A 240 20.45 -6.69 -13.16
CA PRO A 240 20.02 -5.43 -13.73
C PRO A 240 21.09 -4.37 -13.43
N LYS A 241 21.71 -3.91 -14.51
CA LYS A 241 22.67 -2.81 -14.56
C LYS A 241 22.08 -1.64 -13.77
N LEU A 242 22.79 -1.21 -12.73
CA LEU A 242 22.54 0.04 -12.02
C LEU A 242 22.32 1.13 -13.07
N ILE A 243 21.11 1.70 -13.10
CA ILE A 243 20.91 2.98 -13.78
C ILE A 243 21.66 3.96 -12.89
N GLN A 244 22.85 4.27 -13.38
CA GLN A 244 23.80 5.23 -12.86
C GLN A 244 23.03 6.48 -12.43
N THR A 245 22.99 6.67 -11.12
CA THR A 245 22.57 7.90 -10.47
C THR A 245 23.13 9.07 -11.25
N GLY A 246 22.28 10.08 -11.49
CA GLY A 246 22.69 11.39 -11.98
C GLY A 246 23.66 12.03 -10.99
N GLN A 247 24.91 11.59 -11.02
CA GLN A 247 26.04 12.25 -10.41
C GLN A 247 26.39 13.40 -11.35
N LEU A 248 25.60 14.46 -11.21
CA LEU A 248 25.76 15.72 -11.91
C LEU A 248 27.12 16.29 -11.51
N ASN A 249 28.14 16.00 -12.32
CA ASN A 249 29.52 16.47 -12.17
C ASN A 249 29.64 17.96 -12.50
N TRP A 250 28.79 18.81 -11.92
CA TRP A 250 28.77 20.24 -12.18
C TRP A 250 29.93 21.03 -11.54
N PRO A 251 30.58 20.63 -10.43
CA PRO A 251 31.61 21.51 -9.85
C PRO A 251 32.90 21.50 -10.70
N VAL A 252 33.26 20.38 -11.32
CA VAL A 252 34.53 20.25 -12.08
C VAL A 252 34.56 21.09 -13.37
N PRO A 253 33.55 21.07 -14.27
CA PRO A 253 33.57 21.91 -15.47
C PRO A 253 33.38 23.40 -15.16
N VAL A 254 32.64 23.76 -14.10
CA VAL A 254 32.48 25.16 -13.68
C VAL A 254 33.80 25.72 -13.11
N LEU A 255 34.50 24.94 -12.28
CA LEU A 255 35.82 25.32 -11.75
C LEU A 255 36.89 25.36 -12.86
N ALA A 256 36.86 24.42 -13.81
CA ALA A 256 37.77 24.43 -14.96
C ALA A 256 37.54 25.64 -15.89
N GLY A 257 36.28 26.03 -16.11
CA GLY A 257 35.91 27.22 -16.87
C GLY A 257 36.37 28.53 -16.22
N LEU A 258 36.21 28.65 -14.90
CA LEU A 258 36.70 29.83 -14.16
C LEU A 258 38.23 29.89 -14.13
N GLY A 259 38.91 28.76 -13.96
CA GLY A 259 40.38 28.70 -13.94
C GLY A 259 41.02 29.13 -15.27
N THR A 260 40.43 28.75 -16.40
CA THR A 260 40.92 29.14 -17.73
C THR A 260 40.72 30.64 -18.01
N LEU A 261 39.62 31.24 -17.53
CA LEU A 261 39.40 32.68 -17.65
C LEU A 261 40.46 33.49 -16.88
N PHE A 262 40.81 33.07 -15.66
CA PHE A 262 41.84 33.75 -14.86
C PHE A 262 43.24 33.64 -15.46
N LEU A 263 43.61 32.50 -16.03
CA LEU A 263 44.89 32.34 -16.73
C LEU A 263 44.97 33.23 -17.97
N ALA A 264 43.91 33.31 -18.78
CA ALA A 264 43.87 34.18 -19.96
C ALA A 264 43.99 35.67 -19.59
N ALA A 265 43.27 36.11 -18.54
CA ALA A 265 43.37 37.48 -18.05
C ALA A 265 44.78 37.80 -17.51
N GLY A 266 45.42 36.84 -16.83
CA GLY A 266 46.79 36.97 -16.34
C GLY A 266 47.81 37.14 -17.46
N VAL A 267 47.68 36.36 -18.56
CA VAL A 267 48.57 36.47 -19.72
C VAL A 267 48.40 37.82 -20.44
N ILE A 268 47.16 38.30 -20.61
CA ILE A 268 46.88 39.60 -21.27
C ILE A 268 47.44 40.78 -20.46
N LEU A 269 47.39 40.72 -19.12
CA LEU A 269 47.99 41.75 -18.26
C LEU A 269 49.52 41.73 -18.31
N LEU A 270 50.14 40.56 -18.44
CA LEU A 270 51.59 40.41 -18.56
C LEU A 270 52.12 40.88 -19.92
N THR A 271 51.37 40.68 -21.01
CA THR A 271 51.76 41.19 -22.33
C THR A 271 51.65 42.71 -22.42
N LYS A 272 50.57 43.31 -21.88
CA LYS A 272 50.44 44.78 -21.82
C LYS A 272 51.55 45.44 -21.02
N LYS A 273 51.97 44.84 -19.90
CA LYS A 273 53.08 45.35 -19.09
C LYS A 273 54.42 45.36 -19.84
N LYS A 274 54.63 44.42 -20.77
CA LYS A 274 55.86 44.33 -21.56
C LYS A 274 55.94 45.37 -22.68
N GLU A 275 54.79 45.85 -23.13
CA GLU A 275 54.67 46.90 -24.15
C GLU A 275 54.94 48.28 -23.54
N ASP A 276 54.51 48.50 -22.29
CA ASP A 276 54.76 49.73 -21.54
C ASP A 276 56.22 49.88 -21.04
N ASP A 277 56.97 48.77 -20.88
CA ASP A 277 58.39 48.80 -20.46
C ASP A 277 59.37 48.94 -21.65
N ASN A 278 58.89 48.92 -22.90
CA ASN A 278 59.69 49.06 -24.13
C ASN A 278 59.38 50.35 -24.93
N ALA A 279 58.68 51.31 -24.33
CA ALA A 279 58.41 52.64 -24.87
C ALA A 279 59.16 53.74 -24.09
#